data_AF-A0A350P571-F1
#
_entry.id   AF-A0A350P571-F1
#
_cell.length_a   1.000
_cell.length_b   1.000
_cell.length_c   1.000
_cell.angle_alpha   90.00
_cell.angle_beta   90.00
_cell.angle_gamma   90.00
#
_symmetry.space_group_name_H-M   'P 1'
#
loop_
_entity.id
_entity.type
_entity.pdbx_description
1 polymer ?
#
loop_
_entity_poly.entity_id
_entity_poly.type
_entity_poly.pdbx_seq_one_letter_code
_entity_poly.pdbx_strand_id
1 'polypeptide(L)'
;MQLNKHMALAKRASYKSKSKWKIGAAIIKKNKLLASAHNINKTHPKFGSGDYHMLHAEGHAIWKAIRAGHDISGATMYVYRENQNLAKPCPCCMALIREHGIKEVIYTKG
;
A
#
# COMPACT_ATOMS: atom_id res chain seq x y z
N MET A 1 2.76 9.91 -18.47
CA MET A 1 2.66 8.49 -18.06
C MET A 1 1.19 8.12 -17.97
N GLN A 2 0.68 7.25 -18.85
CA GLN A 2 -0.70 6.75 -18.67
C GLN A 2 -0.77 5.97 -17.35
N LEU A 3 -1.62 6.43 -16.43
CA LEU A 3 -1.77 5.77 -15.14
C LEU A 3 -2.56 4.48 -15.35
N ASN A 4 -1.90 3.32 -15.17
CA ASN A 4 -2.57 2.02 -15.21
C ASN A 4 -3.81 2.05 -14.30
N LYS A 5 -4.94 1.48 -14.74
CA LYS A 5 -6.19 1.40 -13.98
C LYS A 5 -5.99 0.94 -12.53
N HIS A 6 -5.03 0.04 -12.28
CA HIS A 6 -4.70 -0.44 -10.94
C HIS A 6 -3.97 0.60 -10.09
N MET A 7 -3.03 1.33 -10.68
CA MET A 7 -2.35 2.46 -10.03
C MET A 7 -3.34 3.60 -9.71
N ALA A 8 -4.37 3.80 -10.52
CA ALA A 8 -5.44 4.76 -10.24
C ALA A 8 -6.20 4.43 -8.95
N LEU A 9 -6.31 3.15 -8.56
CA LEU A 9 -6.94 2.75 -7.29
C LEU A 9 -6.08 3.14 -6.08
N ALA A 10 -4.76 3.01 -6.19
CA ALA A 10 -3.82 3.49 -5.18
C ALA A 10 -3.86 5.02 -5.06
N LYS A 11 -3.90 5.74 -6.19
CA LYS A 11 -4.09 7.20 -6.24
C LYS A 11 -5.42 7.66 -5.62
N ARG A 12 -6.52 6.95 -5.84
CA ARG A 12 -7.80 7.28 -5.17
C ARG A 12 -7.71 7.09 -3.65
N ALA A 13 -6.89 6.16 -3.19
CA ALA A 13 -6.68 5.95 -1.76
C ALA A 13 -5.81 7.05 -1.14
N SER A 14 -4.75 7.53 -1.80
CA SER A 14 -3.88 8.60 -1.29
C SER A 14 -4.64 9.89 -0.98
N TYR A 15 -5.68 10.22 -1.74
CA TYR A 15 -6.53 11.40 -1.46
C TYR A 15 -7.24 11.37 -0.12
N LYS A 16 -7.41 10.20 0.49
CA LYS A 16 -8.01 10.05 1.82
C LYS A 16 -6.99 10.29 2.96
N SER A 17 -5.70 10.36 2.64
CA SER A 17 -4.66 10.64 3.63
C SER A 17 -4.71 12.09 4.12
N LYS A 18 -4.67 12.23 5.44
CA LYS A 18 -4.56 13.53 6.14
C LYS A 18 -3.10 13.89 6.46
N SER A 19 -2.15 13.05 6.09
CA SER A 19 -0.72 13.24 6.36
C SER A 19 -0.10 14.24 5.38
N LYS A 20 1.01 14.88 5.77
CA LYS A 20 1.80 15.78 4.90
C LYS A 20 2.16 15.11 3.58
N TRP A 21 2.60 13.86 3.65
CA TRP A 21 2.86 13.02 2.48
C TRP A 21 1.67 12.10 2.28
N LYS A 22 0.94 12.30 1.18
CA LYS A 22 -0.23 11.49 0.84
C LYS A 22 0.22 10.29 0.01
N ILE A 23 0.15 9.12 0.63
CA ILE A 23 0.54 7.84 0.02
C ILE A 23 -0.67 6.91 0.08
N GLY A 24 -0.90 6.20 -1.02
CA GLY A 24 -1.98 5.23 -1.17
C GLY A 24 -1.42 3.91 -1.67
N ALA A 25 -2.04 2.81 -1.24
CA ALA A 25 -1.70 1.47 -1.70
C ALA A 25 -2.96 0.70 -2.11
N ALA A 26 -2.83 -0.16 -3.10
CA ALA A 26 -3.88 -1.06 -3.57
C ALA A 26 -3.31 -2.47 -3.82
N ILE A 27 -3.99 -3.49 -3.31
CA ILE A 27 -3.65 -4.90 -3.52
C ILE A 27 -4.61 -5.47 -4.56
N ILE A 28 -4.04 -5.93 -5.68
CA ILE A 28 -4.78 -6.46 -6.81
C ILE A 28 -4.42 -7.93 -7.03
N LYS A 29 -5.42 -8.79 -7.18
CA LYS A 29 -5.23 -10.20 -7.55
C LYS A 29 -6.20 -10.57 -8.64
N LYS A 30 -5.70 -11.18 -9.73
CA LYS A 30 -6.52 -11.56 -10.91
C LYS A 30 -7.43 -10.41 -11.38
N ASN A 31 -6.86 -9.21 -11.55
CA ASN A 31 -7.56 -7.99 -11.98
C ASN A 31 -8.65 -7.47 -11.02
N LYS A 32 -8.81 -8.05 -9.82
CA LYS A 32 -9.75 -7.61 -8.78
C LYS A 32 -9.03 -6.85 -7.67
N LEU A 33 -9.65 -5.77 -7.20
CA LEU A 33 -9.20 -5.05 -6.00
C LEU A 33 -9.58 -5.84 -4.76
N LEU A 34 -8.58 -6.28 -3.98
CA LEU A 34 -8.81 -6.93 -2.69
C LEU A 34 -8.85 -5.91 -1.55
N ALA A 35 -7.91 -4.97 -1.55
CA ALA A 35 -7.89 -3.90 -0.57
C ALA A 35 -7.21 -2.64 -1.12
N SER A 36 -7.65 -1.49 -0.63
CA SER A 36 -6.92 -0.23 -0.77
C SER A 36 -6.94 0.57 0.52
N ALA A 37 -5.83 1.26 0.78
CA ALA A 37 -5.60 2.01 1.99
C ALA A 37 -4.63 3.17 1.76
N HIS A 38 -4.44 3.99 2.79
CA HIS A 38 -3.54 5.15 2.77
C HIS A 38 -2.77 5.24 4.09
N ASN A 39 -1.68 6.00 4.08
CA ASN A 39 -0.89 6.19 5.29
C ASN A 39 -1.66 7.00 6.34
N ILE A 40 -1.60 6.58 7.61
CA ILE A 40 -2.28 7.23 8.72
C ILE A 40 -1.33 7.45 9.91
N ASN A 41 -1.56 8.53 10.66
CA ASN A 41 -0.82 8.87 11.89
C ASN A 41 -1.31 8.04 13.08
N LYS A 42 -1.25 6.71 12.95
CA LYS A 42 -1.53 5.74 14.02
C LYS A 42 -0.49 4.64 13.95
N THR A 43 -0.11 4.09 15.09
CA THR A 43 0.73 2.90 15.16
C THR A 43 -0.10 1.63 15.01
N HIS A 44 0.53 0.57 14.52
CA HIS A 44 0.01 -0.78 14.63
C HIS A 44 1.18 -1.70 15.03
N PRO A 45 1.05 -2.56 16.05
CA PRO A 45 2.16 -3.37 16.54
C PRO A 45 2.75 -4.29 15.47
N LYS A 46 1.90 -4.98 14.69
CA LYS A 46 2.32 -5.89 13.61
C LYS A 46 2.52 -5.25 12.23
N PHE A 47 1.68 -4.29 11.84
CA PHE A 47 1.67 -3.75 10.46
C PHE A 47 2.22 -2.33 10.34
N GLY A 48 2.62 -1.72 11.46
CA GLY A 48 3.17 -0.38 11.50
C GLY A 48 4.59 -0.32 10.95
N SER A 49 5.00 0.87 10.54
CA SER A 49 6.38 1.15 10.24
C SER A 49 7.12 1.43 11.56
N GLY A 50 7.94 0.46 11.99
CA GLY A 50 8.67 0.51 13.26
C GLY A 50 9.49 1.78 13.45
N ASP A 51 10.07 2.30 12.36
CA ASP A 51 10.94 3.48 12.40
C ASP A 51 10.19 4.82 12.44
N TYR A 52 8.93 4.84 12.02
CA TYR A 52 8.18 6.08 11.80
C TYR A 52 6.96 6.24 12.71
N HIS A 53 6.69 5.29 13.59
CA HIS A 53 5.52 5.27 14.49
C HIS A 53 4.19 5.55 13.75
N MET A 54 4.10 5.15 12.49
CA MET A 54 2.96 5.39 11.62
C MET A 54 2.61 4.13 10.85
N LEU A 55 1.35 4.00 10.48
CA LEU A 55 0.88 2.93 9.62
C LEU A 55 0.97 3.42 8.18
N HIS A 56 1.98 2.95 7.47
CA HIS A 56 2.18 3.23 6.06
C HIS A 56 1.06 2.62 5.22
N ALA A 57 0.89 3.12 3.98
CA ALA A 57 -0.22 2.72 3.13
C ALA A 57 -0.18 1.21 2.81
N GLU A 58 1.01 0.65 2.66
CA GLU A 58 1.30 -0.75 2.37
C GLU A 58 0.86 -1.65 3.52
N GLY A 59 1.34 -1.38 4.73
CA GLY A 59 0.95 -2.11 5.94
C GLY A 59 -0.54 -1.98 6.22
N HIS A 60 -1.12 -0.79 6.01
CA HIS A 60 -2.56 -0.56 6.16
C HIS A 60 -3.37 -1.40 5.15
N ALA A 61 -2.93 -1.49 3.89
CA ALA A 61 -3.61 -2.26 2.86
C ALA A 61 -3.56 -3.77 3.17
N ILE A 62 -2.42 -4.28 3.61
CA ILE A 62 -2.25 -5.68 4.03
C ILE A 62 -3.18 -5.99 5.21
N TRP A 63 -3.13 -5.18 6.27
CA TRP A 63 -3.99 -5.36 7.43
C TRP A 63 -5.48 -5.36 7.05
N LYS A 64 -5.90 -4.42 6.21
CA LYS A 64 -7.29 -4.33 5.77
C LYS A 64 -7.72 -5.55 4.97
N ALA A 65 -6.86 -6.07 4.10
CA ALA A 65 -7.15 -7.27 3.31
C ALA A 65 -7.30 -8.51 4.20
N ILE A 66 -6.37 -8.71 5.14
CA ILE A 66 -6.40 -9.84 6.07
C ILE A 66 -7.63 -9.76 6.96
N ARG A 67 -7.94 -8.58 7.50
CA ARG A 67 -9.12 -8.36 8.34
C ARG A 67 -10.42 -8.63 7.59
N ALA A 68 -10.45 -8.42 6.27
CA ALA A 68 -11.58 -8.76 5.41
C ALA A 68 -11.60 -10.23 4.96
N GLY A 69 -10.64 -11.06 5.40
CA GLY A 69 -10.56 -12.48 5.04
C GLY A 69 -10.06 -12.73 3.62
N HIS A 70 -9.38 -11.76 2.99
CA HIS A 70 -8.86 -11.93 1.63
C HIS A 70 -7.50 -12.64 1.61
N ASP A 71 -7.39 -13.67 0.77
CA ASP A 71 -6.09 -14.26 0.41
C ASP A 71 -5.33 -13.36 -0.58
N ILE A 72 -4.32 -12.67 -0.05
CA ILE A 72 -3.44 -11.76 -0.79
C ILE A 72 -2.17 -12.43 -1.33
N SER A 73 -1.97 -13.73 -1.10
CA SER A 73 -0.83 -14.46 -1.67
C SER A 73 -0.91 -14.47 -3.19
N GLY A 74 0.21 -14.23 -3.88
CA GLY A 74 0.27 -14.12 -5.33
C GLY A 74 -0.28 -12.81 -5.91
N ALA A 75 -0.70 -11.85 -5.08
CA ALA A 75 -1.18 -10.55 -5.53
C ALA A 75 -0.04 -9.61 -5.97
N THR A 76 -0.43 -8.52 -6.63
CA THR A 76 0.43 -7.38 -6.94
C THR A 76 -0.01 -6.19 -6.09
N MET A 77 0.94 -5.54 -5.40
CA MET A 77 0.69 -4.30 -4.67
C MET A 77 1.09 -3.09 -5.53
N TYR A 78 0.21 -2.11 -5.63
CA TYR A 78 0.46 -0.82 -6.25
C TYR A 78 0.59 0.25 -5.18
N VAL A 79 1.65 1.06 -5.22
CA VAL A 79 1.91 2.14 -4.25
C VAL A 79 2.06 3.47 -4.98
N TYR A 80 1.27 4.45 -4.58
CA TYR A 80 1.23 5.78 -5.19
C TYR A 80 1.54 6.83 -4.15
N ARG A 81 2.40 7.79 -4.50
CA ARG A 81 2.60 9.02 -3.75
C ARG A 81 2.12 10.21 -4.57
N GLU A 82 1.39 11.12 -3.95
CA GLU A 82 1.00 12.39 -4.60
C GLU A 82 2.23 13.12 -5.15
N ASN A 83 2.01 13.86 -6.25
CA ASN A 83 3.05 14.48 -7.08
C ASN A 83 3.97 13.48 -7.79
N GLN A 84 3.58 12.19 -7.86
CA GLN A 84 4.31 11.11 -8.55
C GLN A 84 5.74 10.86 -8.04
N ASN A 85 6.09 11.43 -6.89
CA ASN A 85 7.38 11.21 -6.23
C ASN A 85 7.63 9.73 -5.92
N LEU A 86 8.87 9.41 -5.58
CA LEU A 86 9.27 8.07 -5.15
C LEU A 86 8.38 7.55 -4.00
N ALA A 87 7.75 6.42 -4.25
CA ALA A 87 6.84 5.70 -3.35
C ALA A 87 7.32 4.26 -3.08
N LYS A 88 8.64 4.04 -3.10
CA LYS A 88 9.24 2.75 -2.79
C LYS A 88 8.92 2.37 -1.34
N PRO A 89 8.40 1.16 -1.07
CA PRO A 89 8.11 0.77 0.31
C PRO A 89 9.36 0.71 1.20
N CYS A 90 9.18 1.05 2.48
CA CYS A 90 10.24 0.90 3.50
C CYS A 90 10.65 -0.58 3.65
N PRO A 91 11.84 -0.87 4.21
CA PRO A 91 12.27 -2.24 4.51
C PRO A 91 11.22 -3.02 5.33
N CYS A 92 10.61 -2.36 6.32
CA CYS A 92 9.50 -2.88 7.12
C CYS A 92 8.29 -3.36 6.28
N CYS A 93 7.82 -2.49 5.38
CA CYS A 93 6.68 -2.80 4.51
C CYS A 93 7.05 -3.88 3.49
N MET A 94 8.28 -3.86 2.97
CA MET A 94 8.78 -4.92 2.09
C MET A 94 8.83 -6.29 2.79
N ALA A 95 9.19 -6.33 4.08
CA ALA A 95 9.14 -7.56 4.87
C ALA A 95 7.70 -8.08 4.99
N LEU A 96 6.74 -7.22 5.35
CA LEU A 96 5.32 -7.59 5.43
C LEU A 96 4.76 -8.07 4.09
N ILE A 97 5.11 -7.41 2.99
CA ILE A 97 4.71 -7.79 1.62
C ILE A 97 5.17 -9.22 1.31
N ARG A 98 6.44 -9.54 1.64
CA ARG A 98 7.00 -10.88 1.43
C ARG A 98 6.38 -11.92 2.36
N GLU A 99 6.22 -11.60 3.64
CA GLU A 99 5.60 -12.48 4.65
C GLU A 99 4.21 -12.94 4.21
N HIS A 100 3.42 -12.05 3.59
CA HIS A 100 2.05 -12.35 3.16
C HIS A 100 1.96 -12.83 1.69
N GLY A 101 3.10 -13.13 1.06
CA GLY A 101 3.14 -13.76 -0.26
C GLY A 101 2.77 -12.87 -1.44
N ILE A 102 2.78 -11.54 -1.29
CA ILE A 102 2.59 -10.62 -2.42
C ILE A 102 3.81 -10.74 -3.34
N LYS A 103 3.58 -11.05 -4.62
CA LYS A 103 4.63 -11.41 -5.59
C LYS A 103 5.33 -10.20 -6.20
N GLU A 104 4.61 -9.11 -6.36
CA GLU A 104 5.08 -7.95 -7.11
C GLU A 104 4.65 -6.65 -6.43
N VAL A 105 5.52 -5.65 -6.50
CA VAL A 105 5.23 -4.29 -6.03
C VAL A 105 5.55 -3.29 -7.13
N ILE A 106 4.55 -2.51 -7.53
CA ILE A 106 4.65 -1.46 -8.53
C ILE A 106 4.44 -0.12 -7.84
N TYR A 107 5.41 0.80 -7.96
CA TYR A 107 5.35 2.09 -7.26
C TYR A 107 5.78 3.26 -8.14
N THR A 108 5.30 4.48 -7.82
CA THR A 108 5.73 5.71 -8.50
C THR A 108 7.18 6.05 -8.19
N LYS A 109 7.93 6.57 -9.16
CA LYS A 109 9.39 6.73 -9.07
C LYS A 109 9.92 8.17 -9.20
N GLY A 110 9.06 9.17 -9.42
CA GLY A 110 9.48 10.53 -9.82
C GLY A 110 9.68 10.64 -11.32
#